data_AF-A0A3E1NSU6-F1
#
_entry.id   AF-A0A3E1NSU6-F1
#
_cell.length_a   1.000
_cell.length_b   1.000
_cell.length_c   1.000
_cell.angle_alpha   90.00
_cell.angle_beta   90.00
_cell.angle_gamma   90.00
#
_symmetry.space_group_name_H-M   'P 1'
#
loop_
_entity.id
_entity.type
_entity.pdbx_description
1 polymer ?
#
loop_
_entity_poly.entity_id
_entity_poly.type
_entity_poly.pdbx_seq_one_letter_code
_entity_poly.pdbx_strand_id
1 'polypeptide(L)'
;MSTSFYNFDYYIEANEKRDAVIRAEYDKVLGRVSNILIIYSAISVSLISICKDLFTVPFNFWYFMAVVLFGVPFLVSFVYAIRFLFPIVIPVLVEPREYYAQLRLELEATYTNRPELSEAQKEEINHRIKTMYLEELEDAITNNTVLVCRKRDYYHNALKYAIYSIFPFIICLIFHLIH
;
A
#
# COMPACT_ATOMS: atom_id res chain seq x y z
N MET A 1 -9.78 37.48 4.85
CA MET A 1 -11.08 36.78 4.75
C MET A 1 -11.00 35.55 5.63
N SER A 2 -11.74 35.52 6.74
CA SER A 2 -11.80 34.38 7.64
C SER A 2 -12.48 33.21 6.94
N THR A 3 -11.73 32.16 6.64
CA THR A 3 -12.29 30.88 6.19
C THR A 3 -13.21 30.38 7.28
N SER A 4 -14.52 30.45 7.04
CA SER A 4 -15.51 29.81 7.89
C SER A 4 -15.19 28.31 7.95
N PHE A 5 -15.16 27.75 9.17
CA PHE A 5 -15.05 26.32 9.43
C PHE A 5 -16.21 25.50 8.80
N TYR A 6 -17.18 26.16 8.14
CA TYR A 6 -18.30 25.55 7.41
C TYR A 6 -18.15 25.63 5.89
N ASN A 7 -17.02 26.07 5.34
CA ASN A 7 -16.83 26.05 3.90
C ASN A 7 -16.50 24.63 3.41
N PHE A 8 -17.53 23.86 3.09
CA PHE A 8 -17.41 22.50 2.55
C PHE A 8 -16.49 22.41 1.34
N ASP A 9 -16.50 23.41 0.46
CA ASP A 9 -15.68 23.40 -0.76
C ASP A 9 -14.17 23.42 -0.40
N TYR A 10 -13.81 24.10 0.70
CA TYR A 10 -12.46 24.05 1.25
C TYR A 10 -12.09 22.64 1.77
N TYR A 11 -13.00 21.93 2.43
CA TYR A 11 -12.75 20.57 2.91
C TYR A 11 -12.63 19.56 1.76
N ILE A 12 -13.41 19.74 0.70
CA ILE A 12 -13.33 18.95 -0.53
C ILE A 12 -11.95 19.13 -1.16
N GLU A 13 -11.54 20.38 -1.42
CA GLU A 13 -10.23 20.69 -2.01
C GLU A 13 -9.07 20.17 -1.12
N ALA A 14 -9.17 20.37 0.19
CA ALA A 14 -8.16 19.91 1.14
C ALA A 14 -7.99 18.38 1.12
N ASN A 15 -9.09 17.64 0.99
CA ASN A 15 -9.05 16.19 0.98
C ASN A 15 -8.64 15.61 -0.38
N GLU A 16 -9.04 16.22 -1.51
CA GLU A 16 -8.51 15.88 -2.84
C GLU A 16 -6.99 16.03 -2.89
N LYS A 17 -6.48 17.12 -2.31
CA LYS A 17 -5.04 17.35 -2.17
C LYS A 17 -4.37 16.26 -1.32
N ARG A 18 -5.01 15.79 -0.26
CA ARG A 18 -4.50 14.68 0.57
C ARG A 18 -4.44 13.37 -0.21
N ASP A 19 -5.46 13.04 -0.99
CA ASP A 19 -5.44 11.84 -1.83
C ASP A 19 -4.32 11.89 -2.87
N ALA A 20 -4.10 13.04 -3.51
CA ALA A 20 -2.98 13.25 -4.42
C ALA A 20 -1.61 13.03 -3.74
N VAL A 21 -1.44 13.50 -2.50
CA VAL A 21 -0.22 13.25 -1.70
C VAL A 21 -0.06 11.76 -1.38
N ILE A 22 -1.14 11.07 -1.00
CA ILE A 22 -1.12 9.63 -0.71
C ILE A 22 -0.68 8.83 -1.94
N ARG A 23 -1.18 9.18 -3.13
CA ARG A 23 -0.76 8.55 -4.41
C ARG A 23 0.71 8.81 -4.71
N ALA A 24 1.17 10.05 -4.56
CA ALA A 24 2.58 10.38 -4.79
C ALA A 24 3.51 9.59 -3.86
N GLU A 25 3.14 9.40 -2.60
CA GLU A 25 3.91 8.55 -1.67
C GLU A 25 3.82 7.06 -2.04
N TYR A 26 2.68 6.56 -2.52
CA TYR A 26 2.59 5.20 -3.03
C TYR A 26 3.54 4.95 -4.21
N ASP A 27 3.54 5.84 -5.21
CA ASP A 27 4.40 5.73 -6.39
C ASP A 27 5.88 5.78 -6.00
N LYS A 28 6.23 6.65 -5.06
CA LYS A 28 7.58 6.76 -4.50
C LYS A 28 8.01 5.48 -3.76
N VAL A 29 7.11 4.86 -3.00
CA VAL A 29 7.36 3.58 -2.34
C VAL A 29 7.53 2.48 -3.39
N LEU A 30 6.70 2.46 -4.43
CA LEU A 30 6.79 1.49 -5.52
C LEU A 30 8.07 1.66 -6.35
N GLY A 31 8.54 2.90 -6.54
CA GLY A 31 9.83 3.19 -7.16
C GLY A 31 11.04 2.60 -6.42
N ARG A 32 10.90 2.26 -5.13
CA ARG A 32 11.95 1.62 -4.33
C ARG A 32 12.03 0.10 -4.54
N VAL A 33 11.11 -0.51 -5.30
CA VAL A 33 11.14 -1.94 -5.67
C VAL A 33 12.51 -2.36 -6.20
N SER A 34 13.15 -1.50 -7.01
CA SER A 34 14.46 -1.76 -7.61
C SER A 34 15.52 -2.15 -6.58
N ASN A 35 15.50 -1.56 -5.38
CA ASN A 35 16.47 -1.88 -4.33
C ASN A 35 16.36 -3.33 -3.85
N ILE A 36 15.12 -3.83 -3.69
CA ILE A 36 14.87 -5.22 -3.28
C ILE A 36 15.29 -6.17 -4.40
N LEU A 37 14.95 -5.82 -5.65
CA LEU A 37 15.31 -6.64 -6.82
C LEU A 37 16.83 -6.77 -6.99
N ILE A 38 17.60 -5.71 -6.75
CA ILE A 38 19.07 -5.75 -6.79
C ILE A 38 19.60 -6.76 -5.77
N ILE A 39 19.17 -6.69 -4.51
CA ILE A 39 19.61 -7.63 -3.46
C ILE A 39 19.27 -9.07 -3.85
N TYR A 40 18.05 -9.29 -4.37
CA TYR A 40 17.57 -10.63 -4.71
C TYR A 40 18.30 -11.21 -5.91
N SER A 41 18.64 -10.38 -6.90
CA SER A 41 19.46 -10.80 -8.03
C SER A 41 20.85 -11.24 -7.58
N ALA A 42 21.50 -10.49 -6.68
CA ALA A 42 22.82 -10.84 -6.15
C ALA A 42 22.81 -12.18 -5.39
N ILE A 43 21.79 -12.40 -4.55
CA ILE A 43 21.62 -13.67 -3.83
C ILE A 43 21.35 -14.83 -4.80
N SER A 44 20.52 -14.60 -5.82
CA SER A 44 20.09 -15.64 -6.77
C SER A 44 21.24 -16.23 -7.59
N VAL A 45 22.29 -15.43 -7.89
CA VAL A 45 23.46 -15.89 -8.66
C VAL A 45 24.16 -17.06 -7.97
N SER A 46 24.34 -16.99 -6.65
CA SER A 46 25.06 -18.03 -5.90
C SER A 46 24.14 -19.03 -5.22
N LEU A 47 22.82 -18.79 -5.22
CA LEU A 47 21.84 -19.63 -4.53
C LEU A 47 21.84 -21.07 -5.06
N ILE A 48 21.89 -21.25 -6.38
CA ILE A 48 21.90 -22.58 -7.01
C ILE A 48 23.14 -23.38 -6.56
N SER A 49 24.31 -22.74 -6.55
CA SER A 49 25.56 -23.37 -6.11
C SER A 49 25.51 -23.76 -4.63
N ILE A 50 25.04 -22.87 -3.75
CA ILE A 50 24.88 -23.16 -2.32
C ILE A 50 23.90 -24.32 -2.10
N CYS A 51 22.78 -24.35 -2.83
CA CYS A 51 21.83 -25.45 -2.75
C CYS A 51 22.45 -26.77 -3.24
N LYS A 52 23.23 -26.74 -4.32
CA LYS A 52 23.90 -27.94 -4.85
C LYS A 52 24.90 -28.51 -3.84
N ASP A 53 25.73 -27.66 -3.27
CA ASP A 53 26.75 -28.06 -2.29
C ASP A 53 26.15 -28.72 -1.05
N LEU A 54 24.98 -28.24 -0.62
CA LEU A 54 24.23 -28.85 0.49
C LEU A 54 23.92 -30.34 0.27
N PHE A 55 23.76 -30.77 -0.99
CA PHE A 55 23.45 -32.15 -1.34
C PHE A 55 24.67 -32.96 -1.81
N THR A 56 25.75 -32.31 -2.27
CA THR A 56 26.90 -32.99 -2.85
C THR A 56 28.11 -33.09 -1.92
N VAL A 57 28.28 -32.14 -0.99
CA VAL A 57 29.42 -32.12 -0.05
C VAL A 57 29.11 -33.01 1.16
N PRO A 58 30.10 -33.70 1.75
CA PRO A 58 29.92 -34.41 3.02
C PRO A 58 29.29 -33.51 4.08
N PHE A 59 28.37 -34.07 4.87
CA PHE A 59 27.60 -33.28 5.83
C PHE A 59 28.50 -32.50 6.79
N ASN A 60 28.40 -31.17 6.73
CA ASN A 60 29.07 -30.25 7.65
C ASN A 60 28.01 -29.47 8.44
N PHE A 61 27.97 -29.70 9.74
CA PHE A 61 26.99 -29.08 10.64
C PHE A 61 27.04 -27.55 10.61
N TRP A 62 28.24 -26.95 10.54
CA TRP A 62 28.40 -25.50 10.51
C TRP A 62 27.87 -24.88 9.22
N TYR A 63 28.14 -25.55 8.09
CA TYR A 63 27.59 -25.14 6.80
C TYR A 63 26.07 -25.26 6.77
N PHE A 64 25.53 -26.38 7.25
CA PHE A 64 24.08 -26.59 7.36
C PHE A 64 23.41 -25.49 8.20
N MET A 65 23.98 -25.17 9.38
CA MET A 65 23.47 -24.10 10.23
C MET A 65 23.52 -22.73 9.55
N ALA A 66 24.60 -22.42 8.80
CA ALA A 66 24.70 -21.17 8.04
C ALA A 66 23.60 -21.10 6.95
N VAL A 67 23.36 -22.21 6.24
CA VAL A 67 22.31 -22.29 5.21
C VAL A 67 20.91 -22.11 5.81
N VAL A 68 20.62 -22.71 6.97
CA VAL A 68 19.34 -22.50 7.67
C VAL A 68 19.20 -21.05 8.13
N LEU A 69 20.25 -20.48 8.72
CA LEU A 69 20.26 -19.10 9.21
C LEU A 69 20.15 -18.08 8.07
N PHE A 70 20.57 -18.42 6.87
CA PHE A 70 20.31 -17.66 5.64
C PHE A 70 18.89 -17.89 5.12
N GLY A 71 18.48 -19.15 4.97
CA GLY A 71 17.26 -19.55 4.28
C GLY A 71 15.99 -19.06 4.99
N VAL A 72 15.93 -19.13 6.32
CA VAL A 72 14.77 -18.68 7.09
C VAL A 72 14.47 -17.18 6.90
N PRO A 73 15.40 -16.25 7.19
CA PRO A 73 15.14 -14.83 6.96
C PRO A 73 15.00 -14.50 5.48
N PHE A 74 15.69 -15.19 4.58
CA PHE A 74 15.52 -14.98 3.14
C PHE A 74 14.11 -15.35 2.67
N LEU A 75 13.55 -16.48 3.11
CA LEU A 75 12.17 -16.88 2.81
C LEU A 75 11.16 -15.89 3.40
N VAL A 76 11.36 -15.44 4.64
CA VAL A 76 10.49 -14.42 5.25
C VAL A 76 10.54 -13.12 4.46
N SER A 77 11.75 -12.67 4.09
CA SER A 77 11.94 -11.51 3.22
C SER A 77 11.17 -11.67 1.91
N PHE A 78 11.30 -12.84 1.27
CA PHE A 78 10.68 -13.16 -0.02
C PHE A 78 9.15 -13.10 0.03
N VAL A 79 8.54 -13.63 1.09
CA VAL A 79 7.08 -13.54 1.30
C VAL A 79 6.63 -12.08 1.43
N TYR A 80 7.35 -11.24 2.17
CA TYR A 80 7.05 -9.82 2.27
C TYR A 80 7.25 -9.09 0.93
N ALA A 81 8.28 -9.45 0.16
CA ALA A 81 8.52 -8.87 -1.16
C ALA A 81 7.41 -9.23 -2.16
N ILE A 82 6.90 -10.47 -2.15
CA ILE A 82 5.73 -10.86 -2.95
C ILE A 82 4.52 -10.03 -2.57
N ARG A 83 4.19 -9.92 -1.28
CA ARG A 83 3.06 -9.11 -0.80
C ARG A 83 3.21 -7.63 -1.15
N PHE A 84 4.43 -7.14 -1.19
CA PHE A 84 4.75 -5.79 -1.63
C PHE A 84 4.53 -5.61 -3.14
N LEU A 85 4.97 -6.57 -3.96
CA LEU A 85 4.82 -6.53 -5.42
C LEU A 85 3.38 -6.71 -5.90
N PHE A 86 2.54 -7.41 -5.13
CA PHE A 86 1.12 -7.52 -5.48
C PHE A 86 0.51 -6.13 -5.63
N PRO A 87 -0.09 -5.83 -6.79
CA PRO A 87 -0.72 -4.54 -7.02
C PRO A 87 -1.89 -4.41 -6.03
N ILE A 88 -1.80 -3.42 -5.15
CA ILE A 88 -2.95 -2.99 -4.38
C ILE A 88 -3.58 -1.95 -5.28
N VAL A 89 -4.78 -2.23 -5.78
CA VAL A 89 -5.60 -1.20 -6.41
C VAL A 89 -5.92 -0.23 -5.28
N ILE A 90 -5.23 0.90 -5.22
CA ILE A 90 -5.70 2.03 -4.42
C ILE A 90 -7.00 2.43 -5.12
N PRO A 91 -8.17 2.31 -4.48
CA PRO A 91 -9.37 2.88 -5.05
C PRO A 91 -9.09 4.36 -5.21
N VAL A 92 -8.91 4.78 -6.47
CA VAL A 92 -9.10 6.16 -6.90
C VAL A 92 -10.38 6.61 -6.23
N LEU A 93 -10.42 7.82 -5.62
CA LEU A 93 -11.67 8.44 -5.17
C LEU A 93 -12.74 8.10 -6.21
N VAL A 94 -13.61 7.16 -5.87
CA VAL A 94 -14.62 6.73 -6.81
C VAL A 94 -15.56 7.90 -6.83
N GLU A 95 -15.69 8.52 -8.01
CA GLU A 95 -16.68 9.55 -8.23
C GLU A 95 -17.99 9.07 -7.60
N PRO A 96 -18.57 9.81 -6.65
CA PRO A 96 -19.60 9.29 -5.77
C PRO A 96 -20.75 8.78 -6.63
N ARG A 97 -20.91 7.46 -6.74
CA ARG A 97 -21.91 6.86 -7.61
C ARG A 97 -23.31 7.03 -7.02
N GLU A 98 -23.42 7.06 -5.70
CA GLU A 98 -24.68 7.31 -4.98
C GLU A 98 -25.18 8.76 -5.19
N TYR A 99 -24.25 9.72 -5.35
CA TYR A 99 -24.51 11.14 -5.64
C TYR A 99 -25.31 11.37 -6.94
N TYR A 100 -24.96 10.69 -8.04
CA TYR A 100 -25.63 10.92 -9.33
C TYR A 100 -26.86 10.03 -9.56
N ALA A 101 -26.90 8.82 -9.00
CA ALA A 101 -27.89 7.83 -9.42
C ALA A 101 -29.13 7.76 -8.53
N GLN A 102 -29.03 8.00 -7.21
CA GLN A 102 -30.12 7.67 -6.28
C GLN A 102 -30.41 8.78 -5.27
N LEU A 103 -29.40 9.40 -4.66
CA LEU A 103 -29.60 10.33 -3.55
C LEU A 103 -30.32 11.63 -3.98
N ARG A 104 -29.95 12.20 -5.14
CA ARG A 104 -30.62 13.38 -5.69
C ARG A 104 -32.09 13.08 -6.04
N LEU A 105 -32.34 11.94 -6.66
CA LEU A 105 -33.69 11.52 -7.06
C LEU A 105 -34.56 11.21 -5.83
N GLU A 106 -34.02 10.59 -4.77
CA GLU A 106 -34.74 10.33 -3.52
C GLU A 106 -35.03 11.62 -2.74
N LEU A 107 -34.07 12.54 -2.68
CA LEU A 107 -34.25 13.85 -2.04
C LEU A 107 -35.28 14.71 -2.79
N GLU A 108 -35.22 14.77 -4.13
CA GLU A 108 -36.22 15.44 -4.96
C GLU A 108 -37.60 14.74 -4.89
N ALA A 109 -37.64 13.41 -4.79
CA ALA A 109 -38.88 12.63 -4.63
C ALA A 109 -39.55 12.83 -3.26
N THR A 110 -38.82 13.27 -2.25
CA THR A 110 -39.40 13.61 -0.93
C THR A 110 -40.22 14.91 -1.00
N TYR A 111 -40.03 15.73 -2.05
CA TYR A 111 -40.68 17.03 -2.25
C TYR A 111 -41.68 17.09 -3.42
N THR A 112 -42.04 15.94 -4.02
CA THR A 112 -42.85 15.83 -5.26
C THR A 112 -44.24 16.48 -5.23
N ASN A 113 -44.77 16.82 -4.05
CA ASN A 113 -46.08 17.47 -3.92
C ASN A 113 -46.03 19.02 -3.95
N ARG A 114 -44.88 19.65 -4.26
CA ARG A 114 -44.77 21.11 -4.40
C ARG A 114 -44.13 21.50 -5.74
N PRO A 115 -44.70 22.46 -6.49
CA PRO A 115 -44.26 22.79 -7.85
C PRO A 115 -42.89 23.48 -7.92
N GLU A 116 -42.43 24.10 -6.83
CA GLU A 116 -41.11 24.72 -6.74
C GLU A 116 -40.52 24.54 -5.33
N LEU A 117 -39.29 24.03 -5.25
CA LEU A 117 -38.50 23.98 -4.01
C LEU A 117 -38.10 25.41 -3.62
N SER A 118 -38.35 25.78 -2.36
CA SER A 118 -37.86 27.06 -1.84
C SER A 118 -36.34 27.06 -1.76
N GLU A 119 -35.71 28.23 -1.84
CA GLU A 119 -34.25 28.37 -1.72
C GLU A 119 -33.70 27.74 -0.42
N ALA A 120 -34.44 27.84 0.69
CA ALA A 120 -34.07 27.20 1.95
C ALA A 120 -34.05 25.67 1.87
N GLN A 121 -34.97 25.07 1.09
CA GLN A 121 -35.02 23.61 0.90
C GLN A 121 -33.90 23.13 -0.02
N LYS A 122 -33.56 23.91 -1.05
CA LYS A 122 -32.39 23.64 -1.90
C LYS A 122 -31.10 23.72 -1.09
N GLU A 123 -30.98 24.69 -0.19
CA GLU A 123 -29.84 24.84 0.72
C GLU A 123 -29.71 23.63 1.65
N GLU A 124 -30.80 23.14 2.23
CA GLU A 124 -30.81 21.97 3.12
C GLU A 124 -30.45 20.67 2.39
N ILE A 125 -30.98 20.48 1.17
CA ILE A 125 -30.62 19.35 0.30
C ILE A 125 -29.13 19.42 -0.05
N ASN A 126 -28.64 20.59 -0.49
CA ASN A 126 -27.22 20.80 -0.80
C ASN A 126 -26.33 20.53 0.41
N HIS A 127 -26.72 20.99 1.60
CA HIS A 127 -25.99 20.73 2.83
C HIS A 127 -25.88 19.24 3.10
N ARG A 128 -26.99 18.50 3.05
CA ARG A 128 -27.02 17.06 3.32
C ARG A 128 -26.20 16.25 2.31
N ILE A 129 -26.24 16.65 1.04
CA ILE A 129 -25.42 16.06 -0.03
C ILE A 129 -23.93 16.31 0.23
N LYS A 130 -23.55 17.55 0.57
CA LYS A 130 -22.16 17.90 0.86
C LYS A 130 -21.63 17.15 2.08
N THR A 131 -22.47 16.91 3.10
CA THR A 131 -22.09 16.10 4.27
C THR A 131 -21.82 14.65 3.88
N MET A 132 -22.73 13.99 3.16
CA MET A 132 -22.54 12.61 2.71
C MET A 132 -21.29 12.45 1.83
N TYR A 133 -21.06 13.42 0.94
CA TYR A 133 -19.85 13.45 0.11
C TYR A 133 -18.57 13.53 0.96
N LEU A 134 -18.54 14.37 1.99
CA LEU A 134 -17.39 14.46 2.88
C LEU A 134 -17.14 13.16 3.65
N GLU A 135 -18.20 12.48 4.11
CA GLU A 135 -18.11 11.21 4.84
C GLU A 135 -17.52 10.10 3.96
N GLU A 136 -18.05 9.91 2.74
CA GLU A 136 -17.50 8.92 1.79
C GLU A 136 -16.03 9.19 1.47
N LEU A 137 -15.68 10.47 1.36
CA LEU A 137 -14.34 10.90 1.00
C LEU A 137 -13.35 10.71 2.16
N GLU A 138 -13.78 10.96 3.40
CA GLU A 138 -12.99 10.67 4.60
C GLU A 138 -12.74 9.16 4.78
N ASP A 139 -13.76 8.34 4.52
CA ASP A 139 -13.64 6.88 4.56
C ASP A 139 -12.67 6.38 3.47
N ALA A 140 -12.77 6.90 2.26
CA ALA A 140 -11.85 6.56 1.16
C ALA A 140 -10.40 6.93 1.51
N ILE A 141 -10.15 8.12 2.04
CA ILE A 141 -8.81 8.56 2.46
C ILE A 141 -8.27 7.70 3.59
N THR A 142 -9.10 7.37 4.58
CA THR A 142 -8.70 6.54 5.72
C THR A 142 -8.29 5.14 5.25
N ASN A 143 -9.10 4.53 4.39
CA ASN A 143 -8.80 3.22 3.80
C ASN A 143 -7.53 3.26 2.94
N ASN A 144 -7.38 4.28 2.08
CA ASN A 144 -6.20 4.46 1.24
C ASN A 144 -4.92 4.63 2.08
N THR A 145 -5.00 5.41 3.17
CA THR A 145 -3.88 5.62 4.10
C THR A 145 -3.43 4.31 4.74
N VAL A 146 -4.37 3.48 5.21
CA VAL A 146 -4.05 2.17 5.80
C VAL A 146 -3.38 1.26 4.77
N LEU A 147 -3.87 1.23 3.53
CA LEU A 147 -3.28 0.43 2.45
C LEU A 147 -1.85 0.86 2.12
N VAL A 148 -1.59 2.18 2.02
CA VAL A 148 -0.25 2.71 1.76
C VAL A 148 0.70 2.42 2.93
N CYS A 149 0.25 2.59 4.18
CA CYS A 149 1.05 2.23 5.35
C CYS A 149 1.42 0.74 5.34
N ARG A 150 0.46 -0.16 5.09
CA ARG A 150 0.74 -1.60 4.97
C ARG A 150 1.74 -1.92 3.86
N LYS A 151 1.61 -1.28 2.70
CA LYS A 151 2.53 -1.44 1.55
C LYS A 151 3.95 -1.02 1.92
N ARG A 152 4.09 0.11 2.62
CA ARG A 152 5.38 0.60 3.14
C ARG A 152 5.98 -0.37 4.16
N ASP A 153 5.16 -0.95 5.03
CA ASP A 153 5.62 -1.91 6.04
C ASP A 153 6.09 -3.22 5.39
N TYR A 154 5.41 -3.68 4.33
CA TYR A 154 5.89 -4.83 3.54
C TYR A 154 7.26 -4.56 2.90
N TYR A 155 7.45 -3.37 2.31
CA TYR A 155 8.77 -2.97 1.80
C TYR A 155 9.84 -2.96 2.89
N HIS A 156 9.55 -2.34 4.04
CA HIS A 156 10.52 -2.22 5.13
C HIS A 156 10.88 -3.59 5.72
N ASN A 157 9.89 -4.46 5.94
CA ASN A 157 10.11 -5.81 6.44
C ASN A 157 10.89 -6.66 5.42
N ALA A 158 10.53 -6.62 4.13
CA ALA A 158 11.28 -7.31 3.09
C ALA A 158 12.76 -6.91 3.12
N LEU A 159 13.05 -5.61 3.16
CA LEU A 159 14.42 -5.09 3.19
C LEU A 159 15.16 -5.50 4.48
N LYS A 160 14.51 -5.37 5.64
CA LYS A 160 15.10 -5.72 6.95
C LYS A 160 15.55 -7.18 6.99
N TYR A 161 14.66 -8.11 6.59
CA TYR A 161 15.00 -9.53 6.56
C TYR A 161 16.00 -9.87 5.46
N ALA A 162 15.97 -9.17 4.31
CA ALA A 162 16.98 -9.33 3.27
C ALA A 162 18.38 -8.97 3.81
N ILE A 163 18.52 -7.83 4.50
CA ILE A 163 19.79 -7.40 5.11
C ILE A 163 20.27 -8.42 6.14
N TYR A 164 19.38 -8.92 7.00
CA TYR A 164 19.76 -9.96 7.97
C TYR A 164 20.19 -11.27 7.31
N SER A 165 19.65 -11.60 6.13
CA SER A 165 20.08 -12.77 5.37
C SER A 165 21.45 -12.62 4.71
N ILE A 166 21.95 -11.39 4.50
CA ILE A 166 23.26 -11.14 3.85
C ILE A 166 24.42 -11.71 4.68
N PHE A 167 24.41 -11.54 6.00
CA PHE A 167 25.49 -12.02 6.86
C PHE A 167 25.69 -13.54 6.78
N PRO A 168 24.67 -14.38 7.03
CA PRO A 168 24.80 -15.83 6.87
C PRO A 168 25.00 -16.25 5.41
N PHE A 169 24.50 -15.49 4.44
CA PHE A 169 24.76 -15.74 3.02
C PHE A 169 26.25 -15.61 2.67
N ILE A 170 26.94 -14.57 3.17
CA ILE A 170 28.39 -14.40 2.97
C ILE A 170 29.15 -15.59 3.55
N ILE A 171 28.76 -16.08 4.73
CA ILE A 171 29.37 -17.28 5.32
C ILE A 171 29.16 -18.49 4.40
N CYS A 172 27.94 -18.72 3.91
CA CYS A 172 27.65 -19.81 2.96
C CYS A 172 28.51 -19.71 1.69
N LEU A 173 28.71 -18.49 1.19
CA LEU A 173 29.50 -18.22 -0.01
C LEU A 173 30.99 -18.50 0.23
N ILE A 174 31.53 -18.14 1.39
CA ILE A 174 32.92 -18.48 1.77
C ILE A 174 33.10 -20.00 1.84
N PHE A 175 32.15 -20.72 2.46
CA PHE A 175 32.20 -22.19 2.49
C PHE A 175 32.16 -22.80 1.08
N HIS A 176 31.31 -22.27 0.20
CA HIS A 176 31.24 -22.69 -1.21
C HIS A 176 32.55 -22.42 -1.96
N LEU A 177 33.23 -21.30 -1.72
CA LEU A 177 34.48 -20.97 -2.41
C LEU A 177 35.70 -21.76 -1.91
N ILE A 178 35.64 -22.27 -0.68
CA ILE A 178 36.74 -23.05 -0.07
C ILE A 178 36.65 -24.52 -0.48
N HIS A 179 35.45 -25.02 -0.78
CA HIS A 179 35.19 -26.41 -1.17
C HIS A 179 35.13 -26.60 -2.69
#